data_AF-A0A556APK4-F1
#
_entry.id   AF-A0A556APK4-F1
#
_cell.length_a   1.000
_cell.length_b   1.000
_cell.length_c   1.000
_cell.angle_alpha   90.00
_cell.angle_beta   90.00
_cell.angle_gamma   90.00
#
_symmetry.space_group_name_H-M   'P 1'
#
loop_
_entity.id
_entity.type
_entity.pdbx_description
1 polymer ?
#
loop_
_entity_poly.entity_id
_entity_poly.type
_entity_poly.pdbx_seq_one_letter_code
_entity_poly.pdbx_strand_id
1 'polypeptide(L)'
;MSITSSDAPGLPWVRLSVPAQHQAIGLVQSMLCLQAAACGFHDAAQTRMRLAVEEAILTILRLTHGDDPLTSATPGAGVLDIQVAVLPAALQLRITDYGLPYDLDLVPLFSPAEPDSSAQDSGGLSAYLMHNMADEIRVLPPGAQGQSVELEWRLLASATPAPGQNPGGAPEMRDAGRVEIRALRDNDAIHLARLMYRNYGYSYVNPDMYIAERIRARTHDGRLASWVASAEDGELIGHFALMKGHADDPIVEVGAAVVSPRAQGNGVFGRLFDAIEAALPGRPEAAACVHAVTCHPYTQKTMLHRGYQPCALMLGYTPTTLQFRSVADQLSQERGSVYYCCKLLKPMAPLAVHVPDAATELVRETAALIGLPLAIEPRAAPALADSAFEIEIEGALNVAYIRVLAWGEDAPGRLRRELKRLCRQHVDAIYLALDLARADSPHAWPALAEAGFLPAGLAPFLPWPATFLWQYLNNQHLSWEGVHAVGPHAERLKSEAFAAYRRQEML
;
A
#
# COMPACT_ATOMS: atom_id res chain seq x y z
N MET A 1 30.09 -7.94 16.05
CA MET A 1 30.60 -6.79 15.29
C MET A 1 30.67 -7.23 13.84
N SER A 2 29.62 -6.91 13.10
CA SER A 2 29.45 -7.31 11.71
C SER A 2 28.97 -6.07 10.98
N ILE A 3 29.81 -5.60 10.07
CA ILE A 3 29.60 -4.44 9.21
C ILE A 3 28.71 -4.89 8.05
N THR A 4 27.61 -4.19 7.82
CA THR A 4 26.89 -4.17 6.55
C THR A 4 26.72 -2.72 6.12
N SER A 5 27.34 -2.37 5.00
CA SER A 5 27.26 -1.12 4.24
C SER A 5 25.81 -0.76 3.91
N SER A 6 25.31 0.46 4.18
CA SER A 6 25.55 1.62 3.31
C SER A 6 25.38 2.98 4.03
N ASP A 7 25.91 3.12 5.25
CA ASP A 7 26.03 4.46 5.84
C ASP A 7 27.33 5.10 5.35
N ALA A 8 27.21 5.99 4.36
CA ALA A 8 28.11 7.13 4.32
C ALA A 8 28.11 7.76 5.74
N PRO A 9 29.27 8.15 6.29
CA PRO A 9 29.35 8.69 7.66
C PRO A 9 28.28 9.78 7.79
N GLY A 10 27.31 9.53 8.67
CA GLY A 10 26.08 10.31 8.76
C GLY A 10 26.42 11.79 8.79
N LEU A 11 26.13 12.49 7.69
CA LEU A 11 26.29 13.93 7.62
C LEU A 11 25.41 14.51 8.72
N PRO A 12 25.96 15.38 9.60
CA PRO A 12 25.22 15.85 10.77
C PRO A 12 24.09 16.76 10.30
N TRP A 13 22.87 16.23 10.33
CA TRP A 13 21.66 17.00 10.11
C TRP A 13 21.35 17.83 11.35
N VAL A 14 21.17 19.14 11.17
CA VAL A 14 20.46 19.94 12.16
C VAL A 14 18.97 19.67 11.96
N ARG A 15 18.28 19.28 13.03
CA ARG A 15 16.84 18.98 13.01
C ARG A 15 16.07 19.95 13.88
N LEU A 16 14.97 20.47 13.36
CA LEU A 16 14.05 21.35 14.06
C LEU A 16 12.61 20.95 13.73
N SER A 17 11.80 20.69 14.73
CA SER A 17 10.35 20.49 14.56
C SER A 17 9.63 21.80 14.90
N VAL A 18 8.85 22.32 13.95
CA VAL A 18 8.13 23.60 14.09
C VAL A 18 6.65 23.43 13.83
N PRO A 19 5.76 24.27 14.39
CA PRO A 19 4.36 24.25 14.00
C PRO A 19 4.18 24.52 12.50
N ALA A 20 3.25 23.83 11.84
CA ALA A 20 2.85 24.05 10.46
C ALA A 20 1.97 25.31 10.36
N GLN A 21 2.58 26.47 10.60
CA GLN A 21 1.93 27.78 10.63
C GLN A 21 2.87 28.86 10.09
N HIS A 22 2.32 29.97 9.61
CA HIS A 22 3.11 31.07 9.05
C HIS A 22 4.18 31.61 10.02
N GLN A 23 3.94 31.59 11.34
CA GLN A 23 4.92 32.10 12.31
C GLN A 23 6.21 31.26 12.37
N ALA A 24 6.21 30.01 11.88
CA ALA A 24 7.38 29.15 11.88
C ALA A 24 8.42 29.50 10.81
N ILE A 25 8.03 30.24 9.76
CA ILE A 25 8.90 30.57 8.61
C ILE A 25 10.18 31.27 9.07
N GLY A 26 10.07 32.26 9.96
CA GLY A 26 11.23 33.01 10.46
C GLY A 26 12.24 32.15 11.22
N LEU A 27 11.78 31.10 11.91
CA LEU A 27 12.66 30.15 12.61
C LEU A 27 13.46 29.30 11.61
N VAL A 28 12.80 28.79 10.57
CA VAL A 28 13.43 27.98 9.53
C VAL A 28 14.42 28.81 8.69
N GLN A 29 14.01 30.01 8.30
CA GLN A 29 14.87 30.97 7.59
C GLN A 29 16.13 31.30 8.38
N SER A 30 16.00 31.53 9.70
CA SER A 30 17.13 31.83 10.58
C SER A 30 18.11 30.66 10.68
N MET A 31 17.60 29.44 10.88
CA MET A 31 18.41 28.23 10.93
C MET A 31 19.18 28.00 9.62
N LEU A 32 18.50 28.13 8.47
CA LEU A 32 19.13 27.97 7.17
C LEU A 32 20.19 29.06 6.91
N CYS A 33 19.91 30.32 7.24
CA CYS A 33 20.87 31.42 7.03
C CYS A 33 22.12 31.28 7.90
N LEU A 34 21.99 30.81 9.14
CA LEU A 34 23.14 30.52 10.00
C LEU A 34 24.06 29.47 9.35
N GLN A 35 23.47 28.41 8.79
CA GLN A 35 24.24 27.37 8.11
C GLN A 35 24.83 27.86 6.78
N ALA A 36 24.07 28.66 6.02
CA ALA A 36 24.52 29.25 4.76
C ALA A 36 25.70 30.20 4.96
N ALA A 37 25.66 31.04 5.99
CA ALA A 37 26.76 31.93 6.35
C ALA A 37 28.03 31.15 6.71
N ALA A 38 27.90 30.06 7.48
CA ALA A 38 29.01 29.16 7.81
C ALA A 38 29.61 28.48 6.57
N CYS A 39 28.83 28.30 5.50
CA CYS A 39 29.26 27.72 4.23
C CYS A 39 29.74 28.77 3.20
N GLY A 40 29.83 30.05 3.57
CA GLY A 40 30.34 31.11 2.71
C GLY A 40 29.35 31.69 1.70
N PHE A 41 28.04 31.43 1.83
CA PHE A 41 27.03 32.11 1.00
C PHE A 41 26.94 33.60 1.34
N HIS A 42 27.07 34.47 0.35
CA HIS A 42 26.93 35.92 0.52
C HIS A 42 25.46 36.36 0.74
N ASP A 43 25.26 37.57 1.27
CA ASP A 43 23.95 38.11 1.68
C ASP A 43 22.88 38.07 0.58
N ALA A 44 23.27 38.28 -0.69
CA ALA A 44 22.37 38.19 -1.82
C ALA A 44 21.85 36.76 -2.06
N ALA A 45 22.70 35.74 -1.86
CA ALA A 45 22.28 34.34 -1.93
C ALA A 45 21.40 33.96 -0.73
N GLN A 46 21.78 34.39 0.48
CA GLN A 46 20.96 34.15 1.68
C GLN A 46 19.56 34.80 1.57
N THR A 47 19.45 35.97 0.93
CA THR A 47 18.15 36.59 0.63
C THR A 47 17.29 35.70 -0.26
N ARG A 48 17.88 35.08 -1.28
CA ARG A 48 17.15 34.15 -2.15
C ARG A 48 16.73 32.88 -1.43
N MET A 49 17.61 32.34 -0.58
CA MET A 49 17.31 31.16 0.24
C MET A 49 16.15 31.44 1.20
N ARG A 50 16.09 32.61 1.84
CA ARG A 50 14.97 32.98 2.72
C ARG A 50 13.63 32.97 1.99
N LEU A 51 13.58 33.57 0.80
CA LEU A 51 12.36 33.60 0.01
C LEU A 51 11.98 32.19 -0.48
N ALA A 52 12.94 31.36 -0.90
CA ALA A 52 12.67 29.97 -1.25
C ALA A 52 12.07 29.16 -0.10
N VAL A 53 12.57 29.34 1.14
CA VAL A 53 11.98 28.71 2.34
C VAL A 53 10.58 29.21 2.61
N GLU A 54 10.36 30.52 2.53
CA GLU A 54 9.05 31.13 2.74
C GLU A 54 8.02 30.58 1.77
N GLU A 55 8.35 30.57 0.48
CA GLU A 55 7.46 30.05 -0.55
C GLU A 55 7.24 28.53 -0.43
N ALA A 56 8.27 27.76 -0.03
CA ALA A 56 8.13 26.33 0.22
C ALA A 56 7.18 26.01 1.36
N ILE A 57 7.34 26.69 2.50
CA ILE A 57 6.45 26.50 3.64
C ILE A 57 5.05 26.98 3.30
N LEU A 58 4.88 28.15 2.69
CA LEU A 58 3.56 28.67 2.29
C LEU A 58 2.86 27.75 1.27
N THR A 59 3.60 27.17 0.33
CA THR A 59 3.05 26.23 -0.64
C THR A 59 2.61 24.93 0.02
N ILE A 60 3.44 24.37 0.90
CA ILE A 60 3.08 23.18 1.69
C ILE A 60 1.81 23.47 2.50
N LEU A 61 1.78 24.56 3.29
CA LEU A 61 0.62 24.94 4.10
C LEU A 61 -0.65 25.10 3.25
N ARG A 62 -0.54 25.70 2.06
CA ARG A 62 -1.67 25.86 1.13
C ARG A 62 -2.17 24.52 0.58
N LEU A 63 -1.26 23.64 0.17
CA LEU A 63 -1.59 22.37 -0.47
C LEU A 63 -2.06 21.31 0.53
N THR A 64 -1.63 21.39 1.78
CA THR A 64 -1.84 20.33 2.77
C THR A 64 -2.69 20.73 3.97
N HIS A 65 -2.74 22.01 4.33
CA HIS A 65 -3.40 22.54 5.53
C HIS A 65 -4.45 23.64 5.24
N GLY A 66 -5.03 23.69 4.04
CA GLY A 66 -6.16 24.58 3.73
C GLY A 66 -7.36 24.40 4.68
N ASP A 67 -8.39 25.25 4.56
CA ASP A 67 -9.55 25.45 5.50
C ASP A 67 -10.40 24.21 5.87
N ASP A 68 -9.95 22.98 5.64
CA ASP A 68 -10.64 21.74 5.97
C ASP A 68 -10.46 21.38 7.47
N PRO A 69 -11.53 21.38 8.29
CA PRO A 69 -11.46 21.10 9.72
C PRO A 69 -10.91 19.70 10.06
N LEU A 70 -10.94 18.76 9.10
CA LEU A 70 -10.54 17.36 9.27
C LEU A 70 -9.02 17.12 9.34
N THR A 71 -8.18 18.06 8.89
CA THR A 71 -6.72 17.93 8.96
C THR A 71 -6.19 18.11 10.39
N SER A 72 -6.88 18.92 11.21
CA SER A 72 -6.49 19.30 12.57
C SER A 72 -6.46 18.19 13.63
N ALA A 73 -6.94 16.98 13.31
CA ALA A 73 -7.13 15.88 14.27
C ALA A 73 -6.05 14.78 14.22
N THR A 74 -5.02 14.90 13.37
CA THR A 74 -3.95 13.88 13.27
C THR A 74 -2.79 14.22 14.22
N PRO A 75 -2.20 13.27 14.96
CA PRO A 75 -0.93 13.51 15.64
C PRO A 75 0.14 13.86 14.61
N GLY A 76 0.68 15.08 14.66
CA GLY A 76 1.65 15.59 13.68
C GLY A 76 1.06 16.42 12.53
N ALA A 77 -0.27 16.41 12.32
CA ALA A 77 -0.93 17.32 11.35
C ALA A 77 -1.01 18.73 11.95
N GLY A 78 0.12 19.42 11.83
CA GLY A 78 0.38 20.68 12.52
C GLY A 78 1.85 20.87 12.87
N VAL A 79 2.74 19.95 12.49
CA VAL A 79 4.19 20.06 12.70
C VAL A 79 4.89 19.82 11.36
N LEU A 80 5.87 20.68 11.05
CA LEU A 80 6.84 20.49 9.98
C LEU A 80 8.16 20.03 10.60
N ASP A 81 8.71 18.93 10.09
CA ASP A 81 10.05 18.48 10.43
C ASP A 81 11.05 19.06 9.44
N ILE A 82 11.96 19.88 9.95
CA ILE A 82 12.94 20.59 9.16
C ILE A 82 14.30 19.96 9.40
N GLN A 83 14.99 19.61 8.31
CA GLN A 83 16.35 19.07 8.36
C GLN A 83 17.25 19.90 7.46
N VAL A 84 18.40 20.35 7.98
CA VAL A 84 19.42 21.06 7.19
C VAL A 84 20.73 20.29 7.26
N ALA A 85 21.34 20.02 6.11
CA ALA A 85 22.64 19.37 6.00
C ALA A 85 23.58 20.15 5.08
N VAL A 86 24.84 20.24 5.50
CA VAL A 86 25.94 20.69 4.63
C VAL A 86 26.55 19.46 3.98
N LEU A 87 26.27 19.27 2.70
CA LEU A 87 26.87 18.26 1.85
C LEU A 87 28.19 18.78 1.28
N PRO A 88 29.11 17.90 0.83
CA PRO A 88 30.40 18.33 0.26
C PRO A 88 30.30 19.31 -0.92
N ALA A 89 29.18 19.34 -1.64
CA ALA A 89 28.96 20.20 -2.82
C ALA A 89 27.74 21.12 -2.70
N ALA A 90 26.95 21.02 -1.63
CA ALA A 90 25.67 21.72 -1.53
C ALA A 90 25.21 21.93 -0.09
N LEU A 91 24.38 22.94 0.12
CA LEU A 91 23.57 23.09 1.31
C LEU A 91 22.16 22.56 0.98
N GLN A 92 21.67 21.60 1.77
CA GLN A 92 20.38 20.95 1.55
C GLN A 92 19.43 21.28 2.70
N LEU A 93 18.19 21.64 2.35
CA LEU A 93 17.07 21.78 3.25
C LEU A 93 16.02 20.73 2.89
N ARG A 94 15.57 19.96 3.87
CA ARG A 94 14.41 19.07 3.77
C ARG A 94 13.31 19.57 4.68
N ILE A 95 12.10 19.70 4.14
CA ILE A 95 10.88 20.03 4.86
C ILE A 95 9.95 18.83 4.74
N THR A 96 9.67 18.16 5.85
CA THR A 96 8.76 17.01 5.91
C THR A 96 7.43 17.45 6.53
N ASP A 97 6.34 17.23 5.78
CA ASP A 97 4.97 17.48 6.23
C ASP A 97 4.19 16.18 6.32
N TYR A 98 3.34 16.07 7.35
CA TYR A 98 2.52 14.89 7.61
C TYR A 98 1.06 15.07 7.16
N GLY A 99 0.75 16.15 6.45
CA GLY A 99 -0.57 16.47 5.89
C GLY A 99 -0.91 15.72 4.60
N LEU A 100 -1.82 16.28 3.79
CA LEU A 100 -2.27 15.68 2.52
C LEU A 100 -1.10 15.45 1.55
N PRO A 101 -1.08 14.35 0.77
CA PRO A 101 -0.15 14.20 -0.35
C PRO A 101 -0.32 15.34 -1.37
N TYR A 102 0.80 15.87 -1.84
CA TYR A 102 0.89 16.95 -2.81
C TYR A 102 1.95 16.66 -3.88
N ASP A 103 1.91 17.41 -4.96
CA ASP A 103 2.84 17.36 -6.08
C ASP A 103 2.95 18.80 -6.60
N LEU A 104 4.08 19.17 -7.18
CA LEU A 104 4.27 20.50 -7.78
C LEU A 104 3.36 20.73 -8.97
N ASP A 105 2.88 19.66 -9.63
CA ASP A 105 1.84 19.70 -10.66
C ASP A 105 0.51 20.30 -10.15
N LEU A 106 0.27 20.32 -8.83
CA LEU A 106 -0.92 20.91 -8.22
C LEU A 106 -0.82 22.43 -8.04
N VAL A 107 0.35 23.02 -8.27
CA VAL A 107 0.55 24.46 -8.12
C VAL A 107 0.26 25.18 -9.45
N PRO A 108 -0.55 26.26 -9.46
CA PRO A 108 -0.81 27.03 -10.67
C PRO A 108 0.50 27.55 -11.30
N LEU A 109 0.56 27.62 -12.63
CA LEU A 109 1.76 28.14 -13.31
C LEU A 109 1.72 29.67 -13.39
N PHE A 110 2.81 30.34 -12.98
CA PHE A 110 2.99 31.78 -13.16
C PHE A 110 3.82 32.08 -14.42
N SER A 111 3.35 33.03 -15.23
CA SER A 111 4.04 33.52 -16.43
C SER A 111 4.51 34.97 -16.25
N PRO A 112 5.83 35.25 -16.31
CA PRO A 112 6.37 36.61 -16.22
C PRO A 112 5.97 37.53 -17.38
N ALA A 113 5.51 36.94 -18.49
CA ALA A 113 5.12 37.67 -19.69
C ALA A 113 3.71 38.27 -19.61
N GLU A 114 2.88 37.81 -18.67
CA GLU A 114 1.49 38.25 -18.51
C GLU A 114 1.16 38.55 -17.03
N PRO A 115 1.75 39.64 -16.47
CA PRO A 115 1.63 39.98 -15.05
C PRO A 115 0.23 40.46 -14.62
N ASP A 116 -0.73 40.65 -15.54
CA ASP A 116 -2.09 41.18 -15.23
C ASP A 116 -3.23 40.18 -15.53
N SER A 117 -2.97 38.90 -15.81
CA SER A 117 -4.05 37.93 -16.06
C SER A 117 -4.79 37.57 -14.76
N SER A 118 -6.12 37.57 -14.79
CA SER A 118 -7.00 37.39 -13.61
C SER A 118 -7.01 35.97 -13.00
N ALA A 119 -6.09 35.10 -13.41
CA ALA A 119 -5.91 33.74 -12.90
C ALA A 119 -4.74 33.63 -11.88
N GLN A 120 -4.21 34.77 -11.43
CA GLN A 120 -3.10 34.83 -10.48
C GLN A 120 -3.57 34.57 -9.06
N ASP A 121 -3.73 33.30 -8.73
CA ASP A 121 -3.75 32.91 -7.35
C ASP A 121 -2.32 32.99 -6.78
N SER A 122 -2.16 33.55 -5.59
CA SER A 122 -0.86 33.77 -4.91
C SER A 122 0.05 32.53 -4.90
N GLY A 123 -0.51 31.31 -4.98
CA GLY A 123 0.23 30.06 -5.02
C GLY A 123 1.06 29.82 -6.28
N GLY A 124 0.68 30.36 -7.45
CA GLY A 124 1.46 30.14 -8.68
C GLY A 124 2.74 30.96 -8.75
N LEU A 125 2.71 32.16 -8.18
CA LEU A 125 3.90 32.98 -7.98
C LEU A 125 4.87 32.32 -6.98
N SER A 126 4.33 31.69 -5.93
CA SER A 126 5.12 30.95 -4.93
C SER A 126 5.97 29.84 -5.54
N ALA A 127 5.38 28.94 -6.36
CA ALA A 127 6.16 27.87 -7.01
C ALA A 127 7.16 28.38 -8.05
N TYR A 128 6.80 29.42 -8.80
CA TYR A 128 7.73 30.06 -9.73
C TYR A 128 8.94 30.68 -9.01
N LEU A 129 8.73 31.29 -7.85
CA LEU A 129 9.81 31.82 -7.01
C LEU A 129 10.66 30.68 -6.43
N MET A 130 10.05 29.60 -5.91
CA MET A 130 10.80 28.44 -5.43
C MET A 130 11.76 27.89 -6.51
N HIS A 131 11.25 27.60 -7.71
CA HIS A 131 12.03 27.03 -8.81
C HIS A 131 13.15 27.95 -9.34
N ASN A 132 13.06 29.27 -9.13
CA ASN A 132 14.10 30.22 -9.53
C ASN A 132 15.11 30.55 -8.41
N MET A 133 14.89 30.03 -7.20
CA MET A 133 15.65 30.42 -6.00
C MET A 133 16.43 29.29 -5.34
N ALA A 134 16.13 28.04 -5.67
CA ALA A 134 16.96 26.87 -5.39
C ALA A 134 17.58 26.31 -6.68
N ASP A 135 18.76 25.70 -6.58
CA ASP A 135 19.40 25.08 -7.74
C ASP A 135 18.71 23.77 -8.15
N GLU A 136 18.13 23.08 -7.16
CA GLU A 136 17.32 21.89 -7.38
C GLU A 136 16.20 21.79 -6.34
N ILE A 137 15.02 21.36 -6.78
CA ILE A 137 13.88 21.05 -5.92
C ILE A 137 13.42 19.63 -6.22
N ARG A 138 13.26 18.81 -5.18
CA ARG A 138 12.73 17.46 -5.31
C ARG A 138 11.61 17.24 -4.31
N VAL A 139 10.45 16.81 -4.79
CA VAL A 139 9.44 16.20 -3.93
C VAL A 139 9.83 14.74 -3.76
N LEU A 140 10.16 14.32 -2.54
CA LEU A 140 10.43 12.93 -2.25
C LEU A 140 9.11 12.15 -2.16
N PRO A 141 9.08 10.88 -2.60
CA PRO A 141 7.90 10.05 -2.47
C PRO A 141 7.43 9.98 -1.01
N PRO A 142 6.13 10.10 -0.72
CA PRO A 142 5.62 9.90 0.63
C PRO A 142 6.01 8.51 1.17
N GLY A 143 6.51 8.49 2.40
CA GLY A 143 6.78 7.27 3.15
C GLY A 143 5.87 7.16 4.38
N ALA A 144 6.10 6.17 5.22
CA ALA A 144 5.40 6.01 6.51
C ALA A 144 5.60 7.19 7.50
N GLN A 145 6.37 8.21 7.12
CA GLN A 145 6.79 9.37 7.92
C GLN A 145 6.48 10.70 7.20
N GLY A 146 5.43 10.76 6.38
CA GLY A 146 5.03 12.00 5.69
C GLY A 146 5.73 12.22 4.34
N GLN A 147 5.41 13.35 3.72
CA GLN A 147 5.95 13.76 2.42
C GLN A 147 6.97 14.87 2.59
N SER A 148 8.08 14.79 1.86
CA SER A 148 9.18 15.74 2.00
C SER A 148 9.44 16.51 0.72
N VAL A 149 9.73 17.81 0.85
CA VAL A 149 10.35 18.62 -0.20
C VAL A 149 11.80 18.86 0.18
N GLU A 150 12.69 18.63 -0.77
CA GLU A 150 14.10 19.00 -0.68
C GLU A 150 14.38 20.20 -1.57
N LEU A 151 15.07 21.19 -0.99
CA LEU A 151 15.66 22.31 -1.71
C LEU A 151 17.19 22.19 -1.57
N GLU A 152 17.89 22.31 -2.69
CA GLU A 152 19.35 22.25 -2.74
C GLU A 152 19.94 23.55 -3.32
N TRP A 153 21.00 24.04 -2.68
CA TRP A 153 21.84 25.13 -3.19
C TRP A 153 23.28 24.64 -3.35
N ARG A 154 23.78 24.66 -4.58
CA ARG A 154 25.14 24.28 -4.94
C ARG A 154 26.12 25.35 -4.47
N LEU A 155 27.25 24.92 -3.94
CA LEU A 155 28.37 25.81 -3.67
C LEU A 155 28.98 26.23 -5.02
N LEU A 156 28.76 27.47 -5.45
CA LEU A 156 29.03 27.90 -6.83
C LEU A 156 30.52 27.85 -7.21
N ALA A 157 30.77 27.33 -8.42
CA ALA A 157 31.38 28.12 -9.48
C ALA A 157 30.38 28.29 -10.65
N SER A 158 29.86 29.52 -10.79
CA SER A 158 29.26 30.22 -11.95
C SER A 158 28.16 29.58 -12.84
N ALA A 159 27.13 30.40 -13.14
CA ALA A 159 25.80 30.09 -13.69
C ALA A 159 25.59 30.34 -15.20
N THR A 160 24.52 29.77 -15.80
CA THR A 160 23.44 30.47 -16.58
C THR A 160 22.31 29.50 -17.08
N PRO A 161 21.04 29.94 -17.26
CA PRO A 161 19.87 29.06 -17.51
C PRO A 161 19.12 29.27 -18.86
N ALA A 162 18.21 28.35 -19.25
CA ALA A 162 17.11 28.58 -20.23
C ALA A 162 15.95 27.53 -20.14
N PRO A 163 14.70 27.84 -20.61
CA PRO A 163 13.44 27.18 -20.19
C PRO A 163 12.58 26.52 -21.33
N GLY A 164 11.48 25.82 -20.97
CA GLY A 164 10.38 25.45 -21.90
C GLY A 164 9.29 24.54 -21.29
N GLN A 165 8.01 24.94 -21.43
CA GLN A 165 6.79 24.52 -20.69
C GLN A 165 5.86 23.53 -21.45
N ASN A 166 4.85 22.93 -20.76
CA ASN A 166 3.41 23.00 -21.12
C ASN A 166 2.45 22.44 -20.02
N PRO A 167 1.14 22.83 -19.98
CA PRO A 167 0.35 22.97 -18.73
C PRO A 167 -0.97 22.16 -18.65
N GLY A 168 -1.62 22.11 -17.46
CA GLY A 168 -3.06 21.76 -17.35
C GLY A 168 -3.71 21.61 -15.96
N GLY A 169 -4.20 22.73 -15.38
CA GLY A 169 -5.53 22.98 -14.77
C GLY A 169 -6.14 22.12 -13.63
N ALA A 170 -6.58 22.78 -12.55
CA ALA A 170 -7.41 22.24 -11.45
C ALA A 170 -8.72 23.06 -11.24
N PRO A 171 -9.86 22.46 -10.81
CA PRO A 171 -11.11 23.19 -10.53
C PRO A 171 -11.51 23.28 -9.04
N GLU A 172 -12.36 24.28 -8.76
CA GLU A 172 -13.06 24.59 -7.50
C GLU A 172 -14.26 23.65 -7.23
N MET A 173 -14.67 23.50 -5.96
CA MET A 173 -15.65 22.52 -5.47
C MET A 173 -16.94 23.19 -4.97
N ARG A 174 -18.12 22.86 -5.54
CA ARG A 174 -19.48 23.13 -4.99
C ARG A 174 -20.58 22.19 -5.55
N ASP A 175 -21.38 21.69 -4.60
CA ASP A 175 -22.66 20.95 -4.61
C ASP A 175 -22.73 19.55 -5.27
N ALA A 176 -23.36 18.60 -4.54
CA ALA A 176 -23.40 17.17 -4.88
C ALA A 176 -24.42 16.87 -5.99
N GLY A 177 -24.10 17.35 -7.17
CA GLY A 177 -24.70 16.98 -8.44
C GLY A 177 -24.25 15.60 -8.95
N ARG A 178 -24.67 15.27 -10.18
CA ARG A 178 -24.71 13.91 -10.74
C ARG A 178 -23.35 13.18 -10.69
N VAL A 179 -23.29 11.99 -10.05
CA VAL A 179 -22.05 11.17 -9.96
C VAL A 179 -21.80 10.38 -11.24
N GLU A 180 -20.65 10.60 -11.88
CA GLU A 180 -20.15 9.83 -13.03
C GLU A 180 -19.23 8.69 -12.57
N ILE A 181 -19.39 7.49 -13.15
CA ILE A 181 -18.45 6.37 -12.98
C ILE A 181 -17.68 6.18 -14.28
N ARG A 182 -16.36 6.22 -14.21
CA ARG A 182 -15.48 6.08 -15.39
C ARG A 182 -14.14 5.46 -15.02
N ALA A 183 -13.39 5.02 -16.03
CA ALA A 183 -12.00 4.59 -15.83
C ALA A 183 -11.12 5.76 -15.35
N LEU A 184 -10.07 5.43 -14.60
CA LEU A 184 -9.02 6.35 -14.15
C LEU A 184 -8.24 6.89 -15.35
N ARG A 185 -7.95 8.20 -15.35
CA ARG A 185 -7.11 8.90 -16.32
C ARG A 185 -5.80 9.33 -15.65
N ASP A 186 -4.75 9.60 -16.42
CA ASP A 186 -3.43 9.97 -15.87
C ASP A 186 -3.47 11.19 -14.93
N ASN A 187 -4.32 12.18 -15.23
CA ASN A 187 -4.48 13.39 -14.42
C ASN A 187 -5.28 13.14 -13.12
N ASP A 188 -5.97 12.01 -13.01
CA ASP A 188 -6.68 11.61 -11.79
C ASP A 188 -5.73 11.06 -10.72
N ALA A 189 -4.51 10.65 -11.07
CA ALA A 189 -3.63 9.89 -10.18
C ALA A 189 -3.34 10.61 -8.85
N ILE A 190 -3.08 11.91 -8.89
CA ILE A 190 -2.86 12.72 -7.68
C ILE A 190 -4.14 12.90 -6.85
N HIS A 191 -5.29 13.01 -7.52
CA HIS A 191 -6.60 13.10 -6.87
C HIS A 191 -6.97 11.78 -6.18
N LEU A 192 -6.62 10.64 -6.81
CA LEU A 192 -6.74 9.32 -6.20
C LEU A 192 -5.85 9.17 -4.97
N ALA A 193 -4.58 9.57 -5.05
CA ALA A 193 -3.67 9.54 -3.90
C ALA A 193 -4.21 10.35 -2.71
N ARG A 194 -4.78 11.53 -2.97
CA ARG A 194 -5.46 12.35 -1.95
C ARG A 194 -6.72 11.69 -1.39
N LEU A 195 -7.54 11.06 -2.23
CA LEU A 195 -8.72 10.30 -1.80
C LEU A 195 -8.32 9.14 -0.88
N MET A 196 -7.29 8.37 -1.25
CA MET A 196 -6.75 7.28 -0.43
C MET A 196 -6.27 7.81 0.92
N TYR A 197 -5.54 8.93 0.93
CA TYR A 197 -5.07 9.54 2.19
C TYR A 197 -6.22 10.05 3.07
N ARG A 198 -7.25 10.68 2.50
CA ARG A 198 -8.39 11.16 3.29
C ARG A 198 -9.07 10.01 4.06
N ASN A 199 -9.16 8.83 3.44
CA ASN A 199 -9.82 7.66 4.04
C ASN A 199 -8.91 6.82 4.94
N TYR A 200 -7.60 6.73 4.65
CA TYR A 200 -6.68 5.83 5.34
C TYR A 200 -5.51 6.53 6.04
N GLY A 201 -5.31 7.84 5.87
CA GLY A 201 -4.02 8.46 6.15
C GLY A 201 -2.92 7.79 5.32
N TYR A 202 -1.77 7.48 5.92
CA TYR A 202 -0.71 6.63 5.32
C TYR A 202 -0.78 5.16 5.75
N SER A 203 -1.92 4.70 6.29
CA SER A 203 -2.04 3.36 6.86
C SER A 203 -2.41 2.27 5.85
N TYR A 204 -2.80 2.62 4.61
CA TYR A 204 -3.11 1.63 3.59
C TYR A 204 -1.87 0.84 3.20
N VAL A 205 -2.02 -0.48 3.09
CA VAL A 205 -0.91 -1.42 3.00
C VAL A 205 -0.12 -1.35 1.69
N ASN A 206 -0.70 -0.77 0.63
CA ASN A 206 0.01 -0.54 -0.62
C ASN A 206 0.45 0.93 -0.71
N PRO A 207 1.74 1.24 -0.47
CA PRO A 207 2.24 2.61 -0.48
C PRO A 207 2.17 3.27 -1.86
N ASP A 208 2.14 2.48 -2.94
CA ASP A 208 2.05 3.01 -4.30
C ASP A 208 0.76 3.80 -4.51
N MET A 209 -0.31 3.49 -3.76
CA MET A 209 -1.59 4.19 -3.85
C MET A 209 -1.55 5.63 -3.29
N TYR A 210 -0.42 6.06 -2.73
CA TYR A 210 -0.19 7.44 -2.29
C TYR A 210 0.75 8.22 -3.23
N ILE A 211 1.25 7.59 -4.30
CA ILE A 211 2.29 8.17 -5.17
C ILE A 211 1.75 8.21 -6.61
N ALA A 212 1.44 9.42 -7.10
CA ALA A 212 0.78 9.60 -8.40
C ALA A 212 1.55 8.96 -9.56
N GLU A 213 2.87 9.09 -9.57
CA GLU A 213 3.73 8.50 -10.60
C GLU A 213 3.70 6.98 -10.57
N ARG A 214 3.60 6.36 -9.38
CA ARG A 214 3.49 4.91 -9.26
C ARG A 214 2.12 4.41 -9.66
N ILE A 215 1.05 5.15 -9.32
CA ILE A 215 -0.30 4.87 -9.82
C ILE A 215 -0.32 4.89 -11.35
N ARG A 216 0.25 5.94 -11.97
CA ARG A 216 0.38 6.04 -13.43
C ARG A 216 1.19 4.88 -13.99
N ALA A 217 2.38 4.61 -13.45
CA ALA A 217 3.25 3.54 -13.92
C ALA A 217 2.55 2.17 -13.89
N ARG A 218 1.87 1.83 -12.79
CA ARG A 218 1.10 0.59 -12.65
C ARG A 218 -0.11 0.53 -13.58
N THR A 219 -0.70 1.68 -13.90
CA THR A 219 -1.79 1.75 -14.88
C THR A 219 -1.27 1.47 -16.28
N HIS A 220 -0.16 2.10 -16.66
CA HIS A 220 0.49 1.94 -17.97
C HIS A 220 1.04 0.53 -18.20
N ASP A 221 1.56 -0.14 -17.17
CA ASP A 221 2.09 -1.51 -17.27
C ASP A 221 1.03 -2.61 -17.03
N GLY A 222 -0.23 -2.24 -16.81
CA GLY A 222 -1.36 -3.17 -16.67
C GLY A 222 -1.50 -3.82 -15.30
N ARG A 223 -0.66 -3.49 -14.32
CA ARG A 223 -0.79 -3.97 -12.93
C ARG A 223 -1.89 -3.28 -12.13
N LEU A 224 -2.44 -2.17 -12.63
CA LEU A 224 -3.56 -1.45 -12.03
C LEU A 224 -4.60 -1.11 -13.10
N ALA A 225 -5.84 -1.52 -12.90
CA ALA A 225 -6.98 -1.01 -13.66
C ALA A 225 -8.01 -0.46 -12.67
N SER A 226 -8.27 0.84 -12.74
CA SER A 226 -9.04 1.57 -11.74
C SER A 226 -10.28 2.23 -12.33
N TRP A 227 -11.35 2.25 -11.55
CA TRP A 227 -12.55 3.03 -11.80
C TRP A 227 -12.73 4.05 -10.69
N VAL A 228 -13.16 5.24 -11.07
CA VAL A 228 -13.38 6.36 -10.16
C VAL A 228 -14.81 6.86 -10.27
N ALA A 229 -15.31 7.35 -9.14
CA ALA A 229 -16.54 8.10 -9.06
C ALA A 229 -16.20 9.59 -8.96
N SER A 230 -16.62 10.36 -9.95
CA SER A 230 -16.43 11.81 -9.99
C SER A 230 -17.75 12.50 -9.65
N ALA A 231 -17.69 13.50 -8.77
CA ALA A 231 -18.75 14.48 -8.62
C ALA A 231 -18.79 15.42 -9.85
N GLU A 232 -19.84 16.23 -9.95
CA GLU A 232 -20.10 17.12 -11.09
C GLU A 232 -19.03 18.23 -11.23
N ASP A 233 -18.38 18.60 -10.13
CA ASP A 233 -17.24 19.53 -10.09
C ASP A 233 -15.89 18.90 -10.45
N GLY A 234 -15.88 17.59 -10.75
CA GLY A 234 -14.66 16.85 -11.07
C GLY A 234 -13.93 16.26 -9.86
N GLU A 235 -14.42 16.47 -8.63
CA GLU A 235 -13.81 15.85 -7.45
C GLU A 235 -13.99 14.33 -7.48
N LEU A 236 -12.92 13.58 -7.23
CA LEU A 236 -13.00 12.14 -7.03
C LEU A 236 -13.54 11.81 -5.64
N ILE A 237 -14.74 11.23 -5.61
CA ILE A 237 -15.46 10.86 -4.38
C ILE A 237 -15.48 9.35 -4.13
N GLY A 238 -14.93 8.55 -5.04
CA GLY A 238 -14.80 7.11 -4.86
C GLY A 238 -13.85 6.46 -5.85
N HIS A 239 -13.33 5.30 -5.49
CA HIS A 239 -12.42 4.51 -6.31
C HIS A 239 -12.56 3.02 -5.99
N PHE A 240 -12.35 2.18 -7.01
CA PHE A 240 -12.22 0.73 -6.87
C PHE A 240 -11.29 0.22 -7.98
N ALA A 241 -10.40 -0.71 -7.66
CA ALA A 241 -9.40 -1.20 -8.60
C ALA A 241 -9.31 -2.72 -8.69
N LEU A 242 -8.73 -3.12 -9.81
CA LEU A 242 -8.17 -4.42 -10.11
C LEU A 242 -6.65 -4.29 -10.06
N MET A 243 -5.98 -5.09 -9.23
CA MET A 243 -4.56 -4.97 -8.90
C MET A 243 -3.84 -6.30 -9.12
N LYS A 244 -2.59 -6.23 -9.60
CA LYS A 244 -1.72 -7.40 -9.78
C LYS A 244 -0.35 -7.14 -9.16
N GLY A 245 0.32 -8.20 -8.71
CA GLY A 245 1.72 -8.13 -8.29
C GLY A 245 2.62 -7.94 -9.52
N HIS A 246 2.42 -8.79 -10.52
CA HIS A 246 3.08 -8.76 -11.83
C HIS A 246 2.05 -8.69 -12.96
N ALA A 247 2.46 -8.09 -14.08
CA ALA A 247 1.57 -7.89 -15.24
C ALA A 247 1.03 -9.22 -15.81
N ASP A 248 1.79 -10.31 -15.67
CA ASP A 248 1.44 -11.64 -16.18
C ASP A 248 0.77 -12.55 -15.15
N ASP A 249 0.48 -12.06 -13.94
CA ASP A 249 -0.18 -12.89 -12.91
C ASP A 249 -1.51 -13.45 -13.45
N PRO A 250 -1.80 -14.75 -13.21
CA PRO A 250 -3.02 -15.39 -13.68
C PRO A 250 -4.26 -15.01 -12.87
N ILE A 251 -4.08 -14.19 -11.83
CA ILE A 251 -5.11 -13.72 -10.91
C ILE A 251 -5.06 -12.20 -10.81
N VAL A 252 -6.21 -11.59 -10.51
CA VAL A 252 -6.32 -10.17 -10.22
C VAL A 252 -7.00 -9.95 -8.87
N GLU A 253 -6.43 -9.10 -8.03
CA GLU A 253 -7.05 -8.70 -6.76
C GLU A 253 -8.06 -7.58 -7.01
N VAL A 254 -9.27 -7.75 -6.48
CA VAL A 254 -10.30 -6.72 -6.45
C VAL A 254 -10.21 -6.00 -5.11
N GLY A 255 -9.71 -4.76 -5.12
CA GLY A 255 -9.37 -4.07 -3.88
C GLY A 255 -9.18 -2.57 -4.04
N ALA A 256 -8.55 -1.95 -3.04
CA ALA A 256 -8.40 -0.50 -2.93
C ALA A 256 -9.74 0.27 -3.06
N ALA A 257 -10.83 -0.33 -2.57
CA ALA A 257 -12.15 0.28 -2.61
C ALA A 257 -12.25 1.40 -1.56
N VAL A 258 -12.59 2.60 -2.01
CA VAL A 258 -12.73 3.76 -1.15
C VAL A 258 -13.91 4.61 -1.63
N VAL A 259 -14.71 5.11 -0.69
CA VAL A 259 -15.77 6.08 -0.96
C VAL A 259 -15.64 7.18 0.09
N SER A 260 -15.62 8.43 -0.38
CA SER A 260 -15.60 9.60 0.48
C SER A 260 -16.77 9.55 1.48
N PRO A 261 -16.56 9.85 2.78
CA PRO A 261 -17.63 9.88 3.77
C PRO A 261 -18.81 10.77 3.35
N ARG A 262 -18.53 11.87 2.63
CA ARG A 262 -19.54 12.81 2.12
C ARG A 262 -20.46 12.20 1.06
N ALA A 263 -20.07 11.07 0.47
CA ALA A 263 -20.81 10.34 -0.56
C ALA A 263 -21.30 8.95 -0.11
N GLN A 264 -21.12 8.60 1.17
CA GLN A 264 -21.61 7.33 1.72
C GLN A 264 -23.15 7.29 1.73
N GLY A 265 -23.73 6.12 1.44
CA GLY A 265 -25.19 5.93 1.36
C GLY A 265 -25.81 6.21 -0.02
N ASN A 266 -25.08 6.83 -0.95
CA ASN A 266 -25.59 7.16 -2.29
C ASN A 266 -25.40 6.04 -3.34
N GLY A 267 -25.12 4.81 -2.90
CA GLY A 267 -24.92 3.66 -3.79
C GLY A 267 -23.64 3.69 -4.64
N VAL A 268 -22.73 4.65 -4.41
CA VAL A 268 -21.49 4.84 -5.19
C VAL A 268 -20.63 3.57 -5.21
N PHE A 269 -20.43 2.94 -4.05
CA PHE A 269 -19.67 1.68 -3.96
C PHE A 269 -20.27 0.59 -4.85
N GLY A 270 -21.61 0.44 -4.82
CA GLY A 270 -22.32 -0.55 -5.64
C GLY A 270 -22.08 -0.30 -7.13
N ARG A 271 -22.19 0.95 -7.58
CA ARG A 271 -21.96 1.33 -8.98
C ARG A 271 -20.50 1.13 -9.42
N LEU A 272 -19.53 1.43 -8.56
CA LEU A 272 -18.11 1.14 -8.81
C LEU A 272 -17.88 -0.37 -8.92
N PHE A 273 -18.48 -1.17 -8.04
CA PHE A 273 -18.35 -2.62 -8.10
C PHE A 273 -19.05 -3.20 -9.34
N ASP A 274 -20.19 -2.66 -9.76
CA ASP A 274 -20.84 -3.06 -11.02
C ASP A 274 -19.92 -2.78 -12.22
N ALA A 275 -19.19 -1.67 -12.23
CA ALA A 275 -18.21 -1.36 -13.27
C ALA A 275 -17.03 -2.35 -13.27
N ILE A 276 -16.53 -2.72 -12.09
CA ILE A 276 -15.50 -3.76 -11.92
C ILE A 276 -16.00 -5.10 -12.48
N GLU A 277 -17.19 -5.55 -12.05
CA GLU A 277 -17.76 -6.83 -12.47
C GLU A 277 -18.05 -6.87 -13.97
N ALA A 278 -18.45 -5.74 -14.57
CA ALA A 278 -18.63 -5.64 -16.01
C ALA A 278 -17.31 -5.74 -16.79
N ALA A 279 -16.19 -5.34 -16.19
CA ALA A 279 -14.87 -5.41 -16.81
C ALA A 279 -14.25 -6.81 -16.73
N LEU A 280 -14.50 -7.58 -15.65
CA LEU A 280 -13.87 -8.88 -15.40
C LEU A 280 -13.98 -9.91 -16.55
N PRO A 281 -15.13 -10.10 -17.24
CA PRO A 281 -15.24 -11.10 -18.30
C PRO A 281 -14.31 -10.87 -19.49
N GLY A 282 -13.95 -9.62 -19.78
CA GLY A 282 -13.06 -9.26 -20.89
C GLY A 282 -11.58 -9.44 -20.56
N ARG A 283 -11.25 -9.85 -19.33
CA ARG A 283 -9.87 -9.87 -18.86
C ARG A 283 -9.14 -11.18 -19.13
N PRO A 284 -7.79 -11.18 -19.22
CA PRO A 284 -7.01 -12.38 -19.47
C PRO A 284 -6.90 -13.31 -18.25
N GLU A 285 -7.07 -12.82 -17.01
CA GLU A 285 -6.88 -13.62 -15.80
C GLU A 285 -7.86 -14.80 -15.69
N ALA A 286 -7.42 -15.85 -15.01
CA ALA A 286 -8.22 -17.05 -14.75
C ALA A 286 -9.17 -16.86 -13.56
N ALA A 287 -8.78 -16.04 -12.59
CA ALA A 287 -9.52 -15.80 -11.36
C ALA A 287 -9.40 -14.35 -10.88
N ALA A 288 -10.32 -13.95 -10.03
CA ALA A 288 -10.26 -12.74 -9.23
C ALA A 288 -10.28 -13.09 -7.74
N CYS A 289 -9.52 -12.37 -6.92
CA CYS A 289 -9.48 -12.58 -5.47
C CYS A 289 -9.75 -11.30 -4.68
N VAL A 290 -10.05 -11.46 -3.40
CA VAL A 290 -10.20 -10.38 -2.42
C VAL A 290 -9.68 -10.83 -1.07
N HIS A 291 -8.88 -10.00 -0.41
CA HIS A 291 -8.60 -10.15 1.02
C HIS A 291 -9.71 -9.48 1.83
N ALA A 292 -10.75 -10.24 2.16
CA ALA A 292 -11.90 -9.73 2.91
C ALA A 292 -11.59 -9.68 4.41
N VAL A 293 -11.48 -8.48 4.97
CA VAL A 293 -11.19 -8.27 6.40
C VAL A 293 -12.19 -8.95 7.33
N THR A 294 -11.70 -9.44 8.47
CA THR A 294 -12.52 -10.15 9.46
C THR A 294 -13.00 -9.27 10.61
N CYS A 295 -12.53 -8.03 10.73
CA CYS A 295 -12.98 -7.10 11.79
C CYS A 295 -14.47 -6.73 11.67
N HIS A 296 -15.08 -6.88 10.48
CA HIS A 296 -16.50 -6.67 10.28
C HIS A 296 -17.07 -7.53 9.13
N PRO A 297 -18.37 -7.88 9.15
CA PRO A 297 -18.96 -8.77 8.14
C PRO A 297 -19.33 -8.08 6.82
N TYR A 298 -19.25 -6.75 6.71
CA TYR A 298 -19.79 -6.00 5.56
C TYR A 298 -19.18 -6.41 4.22
N THR A 299 -17.86 -6.29 4.08
CA THR A 299 -17.14 -6.68 2.85
C THR A 299 -17.36 -8.15 2.53
N GLN A 300 -17.35 -9.02 3.54
CA GLN A 300 -17.58 -10.46 3.35
C GLN A 300 -18.96 -10.75 2.73
N LYS A 301 -20.04 -10.14 3.27
CA LYS A 301 -21.40 -10.28 2.72
C LYS A 301 -21.48 -9.81 1.28
N THR A 302 -20.89 -8.65 0.97
CA THR A 302 -20.87 -8.09 -0.38
C THR A 302 -20.14 -9.01 -1.36
N MET A 303 -18.95 -9.49 -0.99
CA MET A 303 -18.14 -10.36 -1.84
C MET A 303 -18.82 -11.71 -2.08
N LEU A 304 -19.40 -12.31 -1.03
CA LEU A 304 -20.13 -13.57 -1.15
C LEU A 304 -21.33 -13.43 -2.10
N HIS A 305 -22.09 -12.33 -2.01
CA HIS A 305 -23.21 -12.06 -2.92
C HIS A 305 -22.79 -11.90 -4.39
N ARG A 306 -21.53 -11.51 -4.65
CA ARG A 306 -20.96 -11.38 -6.00
C ARG A 306 -20.22 -12.64 -6.49
N GLY A 307 -20.29 -13.72 -5.72
CA GLY A 307 -19.73 -15.03 -6.08
C GLY A 307 -18.26 -15.22 -5.71
N TYR A 308 -17.67 -14.34 -4.89
CA TYR A 308 -16.35 -14.58 -4.30
C TYR A 308 -16.52 -15.45 -3.06
N GLN A 309 -16.03 -16.67 -3.12
CA GLN A 309 -16.19 -17.62 -2.02
C GLN A 309 -14.97 -17.55 -1.09
N PRO A 310 -15.15 -17.62 0.23
CA PRO A 310 -14.04 -17.71 1.17
C PRO A 310 -13.31 -19.04 0.94
N CYS A 311 -12.00 -19.00 0.68
CA CYS A 311 -11.23 -20.21 0.36
C CYS A 311 -10.17 -20.55 1.42
N ALA A 312 -9.56 -19.53 2.01
CA ALA A 312 -8.62 -19.67 3.12
C ALA A 312 -8.81 -18.55 4.15
N LEU A 313 -8.46 -18.82 5.41
CA LEU A 313 -8.40 -17.81 6.48
C LEU A 313 -6.94 -17.52 6.82
N MET A 314 -6.49 -16.32 6.46
CA MET A 314 -5.14 -15.83 6.74
C MET A 314 -5.16 -15.00 8.02
N LEU A 315 -4.67 -15.61 9.09
CA LEU A 315 -4.58 -15.03 10.43
C LEU A 315 -3.41 -14.05 10.51
N GLY A 316 -3.61 -12.92 11.20
CA GLY A 316 -2.55 -11.91 11.41
C GLY A 316 -2.04 -11.23 10.14
N TYR A 317 -2.82 -11.25 9.06
CA TYR A 317 -2.44 -10.71 7.75
C TYR A 317 -2.21 -9.20 7.77
N THR A 318 -3.17 -8.42 8.27
CA THR A 318 -3.07 -6.96 8.25
C THR A 318 -2.36 -6.44 9.51
N PRO A 319 -1.43 -5.48 9.39
CA PRO A 319 -0.74 -4.93 10.56
C PRO A 319 -1.70 -4.14 11.46
N THR A 320 -1.35 -4.00 12.74
CA THR A 320 -2.08 -3.15 13.71
C THR A 320 -2.09 -1.67 13.31
N THR A 321 -1.17 -1.27 12.44
CA THR A 321 -1.07 0.09 11.91
C THR A 321 -2.11 0.40 10.84
N LEU A 322 -2.76 -0.59 10.23
CA LEU A 322 -3.82 -0.36 9.23
C LEU A 322 -5.06 0.22 9.93
N GLN A 323 -5.48 1.42 9.52
CA GLN A 323 -6.57 2.17 10.16
C GLN A 323 -7.62 2.62 9.13
N PHE A 324 -8.89 2.48 9.48
CA PHE A 324 -10.02 2.99 8.70
C PHE A 324 -10.53 4.27 9.37
N ARG A 325 -10.20 5.46 8.85
CA ARG A 325 -10.60 6.72 9.51
C ARG A 325 -12.12 6.91 9.61
N SER A 326 -12.89 6.30 8.70
CA SER A 326 -14.35 6.41 8.65
C SER A 326 -15.08 5.41 9.55
N VAL A 327 -14.37 4.44 10.14
CA VAL A 327 -14.94 3.50 11.10
C VAL A 327 -14.31 3.84 12.45
N ALA A 328 -15.13 4.25 13.42
CA ALA A 328 -14.66 4.58 14.76
C ALA A 328 -14.27 3.29 15.51
N ASP A 329 -13.24 2.59 15.03
CA ASP A 329 -12.69 1.42 15.70
C ASP A 329 -11.61 1.87 16.69
N GLN A 330 -11.75 1.40 17.93
CA GLN A 330 -10.68 1.47 18.91
C GLN A 330 -9.45 0.77 18.34
N LEU A 331 -8.26 1.36 18.53
CA LEU A 331 -6.99 0.79 18.12
C LEU A 331 -6.87 -0.65 18.64
N SER A 332 -7.08 -1.63 17.76
CA SER A 332 -6.81 -3.03 18.09
C SER A 332 -5.31 -3.18 18.32
N GLN A 333 -4.95 -3.79 19.46
CA GLN A 333 -3.57 -4.20 19.70
C GLN A 333 -3.22 -5.49 18.95
N GLU A 334 -4.20 -6.14 18.33
CA GLU A 334 -4.06 -7.40 17.58
C GLU A 334 -3.98 -7.14 16.07
N ARG A 335 -3.13 -7.91 15.38
CA ARG A 335 -3.09 -7.93 13.91
C ARG A 335 -4.41 -8.43 13.35
N GLY A 336 -4.88 -7.84 12.25
CA GLY A 336 -6.14 -8.22 11.63
C GLY A 336 -6.00 -9.46 10.76
N SER A 337 -7.08 -10.24 10.65
CA SER A 337 -7.15 -11.42 9.79
C SER A 337 -8.00 -11.13 8.54
N VAL A 338 -7.81 -11.92 7.49
CA VAL A 338 -8.57 -11.82 6.24
C VAL A 338 -9.01 -13.19 5.76
N TYR A 339 -10.20 -13.26 5.17
CA TYR A 339 -10.53 -14.36 4.27
C TYR A 339 -9.95 -14.06 2.90
N TYR A 340 -9.13 -14.96 2.40
CA TYR A 340 -8.80 -15.01 0.98
C TYR A 340 -10.02 -15.55 0.25
N CYS A 341 -10.75 -14.67 -0.43
CA CYS A 341 -11.92 -15.03 -1.22
C CYS A 341 -11.53 -15.10 -2.70
N CYS A 342 -12.02 -16.11 -3.41
CA CYS A 342 -11.69 -16.32 -4.83
C CYS A 342 -12.96 -16.54 -5.66
N LYS A 343 -12.89 -16.10 -6.93
CA LYS A 343 -13.91 -16.30 -7.96
C LYS A 343 -13.20 -16.67 -9.26
N LEU A 344 -13.55 -17.80 -9.86
CA LEU A 344 -13.08 -18.13 -11.21
C LEU A 344 -13.78 -17.22 -12.23
N LEU A 345 -12.99 -16.67 -13.14
CA LEU A 345 -13.48 -15.84 -14.24
C LEU A 345 -13.70 -16.67 -15.51
N LYS A 346 -13.04 -17.82 -15.61
CA LYS A 346 -13.07 -18.70 -16.77
C LYS A 346 -13.18 -20.16 -16.33
N PRO A 347 -13.89 -21.02 -17.09
CA PRO A 347 -13.84 -22.45 -16.87
C PRO A 347 -12.41 -22.98 -16.97
N MET A 348 -12.09 -23.98 -16.15
CA MET A 348 -10.79 -24.65 -16.15
C MET A 348 -10.94 -26.13 -16.45
N ALA A 349 -9.89 -26.73 -17.01
CA ALA A 349 -9.78 -28.17 -17.09
C ALA A 349 -9.56 -28.76 -15.68
N PRO A 350 -10.02 -30.01 -15.42
CA PRO A 350 -9.74 -30.68 -14.16
C PRO A 350 -8.24 -30.71 -13.83
N LEU A 351 -7.89 -30.28 -12.63
CA LEU A 351 -6.52 -30.25 -12.16
C LEU A 351 -6.24 -31.48 -11.30
N ALA A 352 -5.24 -32.27 -11.70
CA ALA A 352 -4.74 -33.36 -10.88
C ALA A 352 -4.10 -32.79 -9.62
N VAL A 353 -4.51 -33.28 -8.44
CA VAL A 353 -4.00 -32.83 -7.14
C VAL A 353 -3.74 -34.00 -6.21
N HIS A 354 -2.72 -33.85 -5.36
CA HIS A 354 -2.34 -34.81 -4.35
C HIS A 354 -2.58 -34.18 -2.97
N VAL A 355 -3.62 -34.64 -2.28
CA VAL A 355 -4.07 -34.08 -0.99
C VAL A 355 -4.07 -35.21 0.04
N PRO A 356 -3.55 -34.99 1.27
CA PRO A 356 -3.66 -35.99 2.31
C PRO A 356 -5.10 -36.08 2.84
N ASP A 357 -5.48 -37.27 3.31
CA ASP A 357 -6.84 -37.59 3.77
C ASP A 357 -7.41 -36.54 4.74
N ALA A 358 -6.59 -36.04 5.66
CA ALA A 358 -6.98 -35.04 6.67
C ALA A 358 -7.45 -33.69 6.08
N ALA A 359 -7.04 -33.34 4.86
CA ALA A 359 -7.40 -32.09 4.19
C ALA A 359 -8.33 -32.30 2.97
N THR A 360 -8.55 -33.55 2.55
CA THR A 360 -9.31 -33.90 1.34
C THR A 360 -10.73 -33.34 1.34
N GLU A 361 -11.43 -33.41 2.48
CA GLU A 361 -12.81 -32.92 2.58
C GLU A 361 -12.88 -31.40 2.41
N LEU A 362 -12.06 -30.66 3.19
CA LEU A 362 -12.00 -29.20 3.12
C LEU A 362 -11.63 -28.73 1.71
N VAL A 363 -10.58 -29.31 1.11
CA VAL A 363 -10.12 -28.95 -0.23
C VAL A 363 -11.21 -29.20 -1.28
N ARG A 364 -11.90 -30.34 -1.21
CA ARG A 364 -12.99 -30.67 -2.15
C ARG A 364 -14.16 -29.70 -2.00
N GLU A 365 -14.56 -29.40 -0.77
CA GLU A 365 -15.65 -28.47 -0.49
C GLU A 365 -15.32 -27.06 -1.01
N THR A 366 -14.15 -26.51 -0.64
CA THR A 366 -13.71 -25.20 -1.10
C THR A 366 -13.63 -25.13 -2.62
N ALA A 367 -13.04 -26.14 -3.26
CA ALA A 367 -12.92 -26.20 -4.71
C ALA A 367 -14.29 -26.25 -5.41
N ALA A 368 -15.25 -26.99 -4.85
CA ALA A 368 -16.60 -27.06 -5.37
C ALA A 368 -17.32 -25.70 -5.28
N LEU A 369 -17.13 -24.95 -4.19
CA LEU A 369 -17.75 -23.63 -4.00
C LEU A 369 -17.34 -22.63 -5.09
N ILE A 370 -16.06 -22.61 -5.45
CA ILE A 370 -15.53 -21.72 -6.51
C ILE A 370 -15.66 -22.30 -7.92
N GLY A 371 -16.11 -23.55 -8.06
CA GLY A 371 -16.18 -24.25 -9.34
C GLY A 371 -14.82 -24.64 -9.92
N LEU A 372 -13.79 -24.84 -9.08
CA LEU A 372 -12.47 -25.33 -9.49
C LEU A 372 -12.51 -26.86 -9.59
N PRO A 373 -12.45 -27.45 -10.80
CA PRO A 373 -12.51 -28.89 -10.95
C PRO A 373 -11.19 -29.53 -10.51
N LEU A 374 -11.24 -30.37 -9.48
CA LEU A 374 -10.09 -31.13 -8.97
C LEU A 374 -10.26 -32.63 -9.24
N ALA A 375 -9.19 -33.25 -9.73
CA ALA A 375 -9.04 -34.69 -9.82
C ALA A 375 -8.07 -35.13 -8.71
N ILE A 376 -8.59 -35.72 -7.64
CA ILE A 376 -7.74 -36.16 -6.52
C ILE A 376 -7.07 -37.46 -6.93
N GLU A 377 -5.75 -37.41 -7.03
CA GLU A 377 -4.90 -38.54 -7.38
C GLU A 377 -4.26 -39.17 -6.13
N PRO A 378 -3.92 -40.46 -6.17
CA PRO A 378 -3.21 -41.11 -5.08
C PRO A 378 -1.89 -40.41 -4.76
N ARG A 379 -1.46 -40.51 -3.49
CA ARG A 379 -0.13 -40.05 -3.07
C ARG A 379 0.95 -40.84 -3.82
N ALA A 380 1.88 -40.12 -4.45
CA ALA A 380 3.07 -40.74 -5.04
C ALA A 380 4.21 -40.86 -4.00
N ALA A 381 5.17 -41.73 -4.29
CA ALA A 381 6.43 -41.78 -3.56
C ALA A 381 7.14 -40.41 -3.65
N PRO A 382 7.86 -39.99 -2.59
CA PRO A 382 8.60 -38.74 -2.62
C PRO A 382 9.70 -38.83 -3.68
N ALA A 383 9.93 -37.75 -4.42
CA ALA A 383 11.07 -37.67 -5.32
C ALA A 383 12.35 -37.50 -4.48
N LEU A 384 13.41 -38.23 -4.84
CA LEU A 384 14.75 -38.13 -4.23
C LEU A 384 15.49 -36.85 -4.70
N ALA A 385 14.82 -35.70 -4.69
CA ALA A 385 15.36 -34.44 -5.18
C ALA A 385 15.76 -33.50 -4.02
N ASP A 386 16.65 -32.55 -4.30
CA ASP A 386 16.99 -31.49 -3.37
C ASP A 386 15.79 -30.57 -3.10
N SER A 387 15.67 -30.09 -1.87
CA SER A 387 14.62 -29.13 -1.51
C SER A 387 14.87 -27.77 -2.15
N ALA A 388 13.81 -27.06 -2.53
CA ALA A 388 13.89 -25.71 -3.06
C ALA A 388 12.74 -24.85 -2.51
N PHE A 389 13.10 -23.72 -1.90
CA PHE A 389 12.16 -22.73 -1.37
C PHE A 389 12.48 -21.36 -1.97
N GLU A 390 11.44 -20.60 -2.30
CA GLU A 390 11.52 -19.18 -2.59
C GLU A 390 10.88 -18.43 -1.42
N ILE A 391 11.55 -17.38 -0.93
CA ILE A 391 11.09 -16.61 0.24
C ILE A 391 11.03 -15.14 -0.12
N GLU A 392 9.85 -14.57 0.06
CA GLU A 392 9.54 -13.17 -0.17
C GLU A 392 9.07 -12.55 1.14
N ILE A 393 9.55 -11.35 1.48
CA ILE A 393 9.10 -10.60 2.65
C ILE A 393 8.36 -9.37 2.15
N GLU A 394 7.09 -9.24 2.52
CA GLU A 394 6.29 -8.05 2.26
C GLU A 394 6.40 -7.11 3.47
N GLY A 395 7.29 -6.12 3.34
CA GLY A 395 7.65 -5.21 4.43
C GLY A 395 6.49 -4.34 4.89
N ALA A 396 5.56 -3.94 4.00
CA ALA A 396 4.43 -3.10 4.38
C ALA A 396 3.43 -3.84 5.28
N LEU A 397 3.33 -5.16 5.10
CA LEU A 397 2.51 -6.03 5.95
C LEU A 397 3.32 -6.61 7.13
N ASN A 398 4.65 -6.62 7.06
CA ASN A 398 5.53 -7.39 7.94
C ASN A 398 5.19 -8.89 7.97
N VAL A 399 4.96 -9.46 6.78
CA VAL A 399 4.70 -10.90 6.58
C VAL A 399 5.70 -11.50 5.61
N ALA A 400 5.89 -12.82 5.66
CA ALA A 400 6.72 -13.54 4.69
C ALA A 400 5.91 -14.62 3.97
N TYR A 401 6.22 -14.82 2.69
CA TYR A 401 5.71 -15.92 1.89
C TYR A 401 6.85 -16.91 1.61
N ILE A 402 6.64 -18.17 1.95
CA ILE A 402 7.53 -19.28 1.60
C ILE A 402 6.83 -20.11 0.52
N ARG A 403 7.37 -20.14 -0.69
CA ARG A 403 6.87 -20.97 -1.80
C ARG A 403 7.70 -22.24 -1.87
N VAL A 404 7.07 -23.39 -1.70
CA VAL A 404 7.76 -24.69 -1.80
C VAL A 404 7.83 -25.11 -3.25
N LEU A 405 9.01 -24.98 -3.87
CA LEU A 405 9.26 -25.36 -5.26
C LEU A 405 9.60 -26.85 -5.39
N ALA A 406 10.24 -27.42 -4.37
CA ALA A 406 10.52 -28.85 -4.27
C ALA A 406 10.69 -29.28 -2.80
N TRP A 407 10.19 -30.47 -2.44
CA TRP A 407 10.30 -31.01 -1.09
C TRP A 407 11.17 -32.28 -1.06
N GLY A 408 12.42 -32.13 -0.58
CA GLY A 408 13.40 -33.20 -0.43
C GLY A 408 13.61 -33.67 1.02
N GLU A 409 14.53 -34.60 1.23
CA GLU A 409 14.83 -35.15 2.56
C GLU A 409 15.38 -34.09 3.54
N ASP A 410 16.09 -33.09 3.04
CA ASP A 410 16.67 -32.00 3.84
C ASP A 410 15.67 -30.85 4.14
N ALA A 411 14.46 -30.89 3.54
CA ALA A 411 13.44 -29.85 3.66
C ALA A 411 13.08 -29.52 5.11
N PRO A 412 12.83 -30.47 6.03
CA PRO A 412 12.47 -30.14 7.41
C PRO A 412 13.59 -29.36 8.13
N GLY A 413 14.85 -29.73 7.87
CA GLY A 413 16.00 -29.05 8.44
C GLY A 413 16.18 -27.64 7.89
N ARG A 414 15.98 -27.47 6.57
CA ARG A 414 16.02 -26.14 5.91
C ARG A 414 14.88 -25.25 6.38
N LEU A 415 13.65 -25.76 6.42
CA LEU A 415 12.46 -25.03 6.85
C LEU A 415 12.64 -24.48 8.27
N ARG A 416 13.13 -25.29 9.22
CA ARG A 416 13.38 -24.83 10.59
C ARG A 416 14.42 -23.71 10.66
N ARG A 417 15.45 -23.73 9.79
CA ARG A 417 16.45 -22.66 9.72
C ARG A 417 15.86 -21.36 9.17
N GLU A 418 15.09 -21.45 8.08
CA GLU A 418 14.41 -20.29 7.49
C GLU A 418 13.37 -19.71 8.43
N LEU A 419 12.55 -20.55 9.06
CA LEU A 419 11.60 -20.13 10.08
C LEU A 419 12.30 -19.37 11.22
N LYS A 420 13.39 -19.93 11.78
CA LYS A 420 14.17 -19.26 12.81
C LYS A 420 14.78 -17.94 12.34
N ARG A 421 15.22 -17.85 11.07
CA ARG A 421 15.72 -16.60 10.49
C ARG A 421 14.62 -15.54 10.43
N LEU A 422 13.44 -15.89 9.92
CA LEU A 422 12.29 -14.99 9.80
C LEU A 422 11.79 -14.53 11.18
N CYS A 423 11.66 -15.44 12.14
CA CYS A 423 11.26 -15.08 13.51
C CYS A 423 12.26 -14.13 14.17
N ARG A 424 13.58 -14.31 13.94
CA ARG A 424 14.63 -13.41 14.43
C ARG A 424 14.66 -12.06 13.73
N GLN A 425 14.10 -11.98 12.53
CA GLN A 425 13.88 -10.73 11.80
C GLN A 425 12.56 -10.06 12.22
N HIS A 426 11.86 -10.60 13.22
CA HIS A 426 10.59 -10.09 13.73
C HIS A 426 9.49 -10.00 12.66
N VAL A 427 9.50 -10.94 11.70
CA VAL A 427 8.36 -11.14 10.80
C VAL A 427 7.19 -11.69 11.63
N ASP A 428 6.03 -11.04 11.57
CA ASP A 428 4.90 -11.32 12.47
C ASP A 428 4.10 -12.56 12.05
N ALA A 429 3.87 -12.72 10.75
CA ALA A 429 3.16 -13.86 10.18
C ALA A 429 3.90 -14.41 8.95
N ILE A 430 3.94 -15.73 8.84
CA ILE A 430 4.65 -16.42 7.76
C ILE A 430 3.66 -17.36 7.08
N TYR A 431 3.38 -17.12 5.81
CA TYR A 431 2.51 -17.96 4.99
C TYR A 431 3.36 -18.89 4.12
N LEU A 432 3.05 -20.18 4.11
CA LEU A 432 3.75 -21.17 3.31
C LEU A 432 2.80 -21.78 2.29
N ALA A 433 3.15 -21.64 1.02
CA ALA A 433 2.38 -22.11 -0.12
C ALA A 433 2.90 -23.48 -0.59
N LEU A 434 1.99 -24.45 -0.70
CA LEU A 434 2.22 -25.75 -1.32
C LEU A 434 1.39 -25.91 -2.59
N ASP A 435 2.02 -26.27 -3.70
CA ASP A 435 1.31 -26.62 -4.93
C ASP A 435 0.74 -28.05 -4.83
N LEU A 436 -0.58 -28.18 -4.67
CA LEU A 436 -1.24 -29.48 -4.59
C LEU A 436 -1.12 -30.28 -5.90
N ALA A 437 -0.81 -29.65 -7.04
CA ALA A 437 -0.60 -30.37 -8.29
C ALA A 437 0.70 -31.18 -8.32
N ARG A 438 1.60 -30.95 -7.35
CA ARG A 438 2.82 -31.73 -7.22
C ARG A 438 2.61 -32.99 -6.40
N ALA A 439 3.21 -34.08 -6.85
CA ALA A 439 3.09 -35.38 -6.21
C ALA A 439 3.88 -35.49 -4.89
N ASP A 440 4.92 -34.67 -4.71
CA ASP A 440 5.72 -34.63 -3.48
C ASP A 440 5.09 -33.77 -2.38
N SER A 441 4.10 -32.94 -2.71
CA SER A 441 3.45 -32.03 -1.77
C SER A 441 3.04 -32.73 -0.47
N PRO A 442 2.22 -33.80 -0.45
CA PRO A 442 1.75 -34.43 0.79
C PRO A 442 2.83 -34.82 1.81
N HIS A 443 4.08 -34.98 1.38
CA HIS A 443 5.21 -35.29 2.26
C HIS A 443 5.63 -34.11 3.16
N ALA A 444 5.25 -32.88 2.81
CA ALA A 444 5.53 -31.68 3.60
C ALA A 444 4.64 -31.55 4.84
N TRP A 445 3.41 -32.07 4.81
CA TRP A 445 2.37 -31.84 5.83
C TRP A 445 2.82 -32.18 7.25
N PRO A 446 3.40 -33.37 7.52
CA PRO A 446 3.84 -33.72 8.87
C PRO A 446 4.92 -32.77 9.39
N ALA A 447 5.91 -32.43 8.55
CA ALA A 447 7.00 -31.55 8.93
C ALA A 447 6.55 -30.11 9.17
N LEU A 448 5.54 -29.64 8.42
CA LEU A 448 4.92 -28.32 8.64
C LEU A 448 4.17 -28.27 9.96
N ALA A 449 3.34 -29.27 10.25
CA ALA A 449 2.64 -29.37 11.52
C ALA A 449 3.61 -29.46 12.71
N GLU A 450 4.67 -30.28 12.60
CA GLU A 450 5.74 -30.37 13.61
C GLU A 450 6.52 -29.06 13.80
N ALA A 451 6.65 -28.26 12.74
CA ALA A 451 7.28 -26.94 12.80
C ALA A 451 6.34 -25.85 13.36
N GLY A 452 5.10 -26.20 13.70
CA GLY A 452 4.11 -25.28 14.26
C GLY A 452 3.34 -24.47 13.21
N PHE A 453 3.36 -24.88 11.93
CA PHE A 453 2.47 -24.29 10.95
C PHE A 453 1.03 -24.80 11.14
N LEU A 454 0.08 -23.91 10.94
CA LEU A 454 -1.36 -24.14 10.99
C LEU A 454 -1.93 -24.16 9.56
N PRO A 455 -2.91 -25.00 9.26
CA PRO A 455 -3.59 -24.94 7.96
C PRO A 455 -4.41 -23.65 7.84
N ALA A 456 -4.29 -22.95 6.71
CA ALA A 456 -5.09 -21.76 6.40
C ALA A 456 -6.24 -22.06 5.43
N GLY A 457 -6.04 -23.01 4.50
CA GLY A 457 -7.06 -23.47 3.55
C GLY A 457 -6.54 -23.55 2.11
N LEU A 458 -7.44 -23.84 1.17
CA LEU A 458 -7.14 -23.80 -0.26
C LEU A 458 -7.10 -22.33 -0.69
N ALA A 459 -5.99 -21.84 -1.22
CA ALA A 459 -5.84 -20.47 -1.71
C ALA A 459 -5.49 -20.48 -3.22
N PRO A 460 -6.47 -20.74 -4.11
CA PRO A 460 -6.20 -20.87 -5.54
C PRO A 460 -5.47 -19.66 -6.09
N PHE A 461 -4.47 -19.91 -6.94
CA PHE A 461 -3.63 -18.90 -7.58
C PHE A 461 -2.81 -18.01 -6.63
N LEU A 462 -2.53 -18.49 -5.40
CA LEU A 462 -1.62 -17.83 -4.46
C LEU A 462 -0.38 -18.70 -4.14
N PRO A 463 0.51 -18.99 -5.11
CA PRO A 463 0.50 -18.52 -6.50
C PRO A 463 -0.01 -19.54 -7.53
N TRP A 464 -0.09 -20.82 -7.19
CA TRP A 464 -0.47 -21.89 -8.13
C TRP A 464 -1.97 -22.15 -8.11
N PRO A 465 -2.55 -22.64 -9.23
CA PRO A 465 -4.00 -22.89 -9.34
C PRO A 465 -4.60 -23.69 -8.17
N ALA A 466 -3.91 -24.71 -7.66
CA ALA A 466 -4.30 -25.43 -6.45
C ALA A 466 -3.26 -25.26 -5.35
N THR A 467 -3.11 -24.03 -4.85
CA THR A 467 -2.25 -23.81 -3.68
C THR A 467 -2.99 -24.14 -2.39
N PHE A 468 -2.39 -24.95 -1.54
CA PHE A 468 -2.79 -25.05 -0.13
C PHE A 468 -1.89 -24.17 0.72
N LEU A 469 -2.50 -23.29 1.49
CA LEU A 469 -1.80 -22.31 2.30
C LEU A 469 -1.70 -22.79 3.74
N TRP A 470 -0.49 -22.69 4.28
CA TRP A 470 -0.15 -22.86 5.69
C TRP A 470 0.25 -21.51 6.27
N GLN A 471 0.15 -21.37 7.59
CA GLN A 471 0.50 -20.14 8.29
C GLN A 471 1.20 -20.42 9.61
N TYR A 472 2.17 -19.59 9.96
CA TYR A 472 2.85 -19.58 11.24
C TYR A 472 2.76 -18.18 11.83
N LEU A 473 2.33 -18.10 13.10
CA LEU A 473 2.14 -16.85 13.81
C LEU A 473 3.28 -16.67 14.81
N ASN A 474 4.13 -15.66 14.60
CA ASN A 474 5.32 -15.43 15.42
C ASN A 474 4.98 -14.47 16.57
N ASN A 475 4.74 -15.01 17.77
CA ASN A 475 4.38 -14.25 18.97
C ASN A 475 3.18 -13.32 18.80
N GLN A 476 2.21 -13.71 17.95
CA GLN A 476 0.98 -12.97 17.75
C GLN A 476 -0.13 -13.56 18.60
N HIS A 477 -0.92 -12.70 19.24
CA HIS A 477 -2.14 -13.07 19.94
C HIS A 477 -3.35 -12.67 19.09
N LEU A 478 -4.30 -13.59 18.91
CA LEU A 478 -5.51 -13.35 18.15
C LEU A 478 -6.74 -13.83 18.92
N SER A 479 -7.72 -12.93 19.09
CA SER A 479 -9.00 -13.26 19.69
C SER A 479 -9.94 -13.96 18.70
N TRP A 480 -10.69 -14.94 19.19
CA TRP A 480 -11.73 -15.62 18.39
C TRP A 480 -12.85 -14.64 18.02
N GLU A 481 -13.20 -13.75 18.93
CA GLU A 481 -14.26 -12.76 18.81
C GLU A 481 -13.94 -11.69 17.76
N GLY A 482 -12.66 -11.35 17.59
CA GLY A 482 -12.18 -10.38 16.59
C GLY A 482 -12.22 -10.88 15.13
N VAL A 483 -12.56 -12.16 14.92
CA VAL A 483 -12.65 -12.76 13.58
C VAL A 483 -14.12 -13.06 13.23
N HIS A 484 -14.79 -12.11 12.58
CA HIS A 484 -16.13 -12.36 12.04
C HIS A 484 -16.07 -13.25 10.81
N ALA A 485 -17.01 -14.21 10.71
CA ALA A 485 -17.19 -15.09 9.57
C ALA A 485 -18.61 -14.94 9.01
N VAL A 486 -18.74 -15.01 7.68
CA VAL A 486 -20.02 -14.92 6.99
C VAL A 486 -20.22 -16.16 6.12
N GLY A 487 -21.18 -16.99 6.51
CA GLY A 487 -21.54 -18.22 5.80
C GLY A 487 -20.91 -19.47 6.43
N PRO A 488 -21.49 -20.66 6.18
CA PRO A 488 -21.09 -21.89 6.86
C PRO A 488 -19.64 -22.30 6.57
N HIS A 489 -19.17 -22.09 5.33
CA HIS A 489 -17.81 -22.44 4.95
C HIS A 489 -16.76 -21.54 5.63
N ALA A 490 -17.03 -20.23 5.75
CA ALA A 490 -16.16 -19.31 6.48
C ALA A 490 -16.08 -19.69 7.98
N GLU A 491 -17.22 -20.04 8.59
CA GLU A 491 -17.26 -20.50 9.99
C GLU A 491 -16.49 -21.81 10.19
N ARG A 492 -16.53 -22.72 9.22
CA ARG A 492 -15.70 -23.94 9.23
C ARG A 492 -14.22 -23.60 9.20
N LEU A 493 -13.78 -22.77 8.25
CA LEU A 493 -12.38 -22.31 8.13
C LEU A 493 -11.90 -21.67 9.44
N LYS A 494 -12.73 -20.77 10.03
CA LYS A 494 -12.47 -20.15 11.33
C LYS A 494 -12.29 -21.18 12.44
N SER A 495 -13.25 -22.11 12.55
CA SER A 495 -13.27 -23.14 13.60
C SER A 495 -12.03 -24.03 13.54
N GLU A 496 -11.66 -24.50 12.33
CA GLU A 496 -10.49 -25.35 12.13
C GLU A 496 -9.18 -24.59 12.40
N ALA A 497 -9.04 -23.36 11.91
CA ALA A 497 -7.85 -22.53 12.11
C ALA A 497 -7.62 -22.24 13.61
N PHE A 498 -8.65 -21.82 14.35
CA PHE A 498 -8.50 -21.53 15.78
C PHE A 498 -8.39 -22.79 16.64
N ALA A 499 -8.94 -23.93 16.21
CA ALA A 499 -8.67 -25.20 16.87
C ALA A 499 -7.19 -25.60 16.74
N ALA A 500 -6.58 -25.33 15.57
CA ALA A 500 -5.15 -25.52 15.38
C ALA A 500 -4.32 -24.52 16.19
N TYR A 501 -4.68 -23.24 16.16
CA TYR A 501 -4.02 -22.16 16.90
C TYR A 501 -4.00 -22.41 18.41
N ARG A 502 -5.15 -22.76 19.03
CA ARG A 502 -5.22 -23.06 20.48
C ARG A 502 -4.39 -24.27 20.88
N ARG A 503 -4.26 -25.28 20.01
CA ARG A 503 -3.39 -26.43 20.27
C ARG A 503 -1.92 -26.01 20.31
N GLN A 504 -1.52 -25.03 19.51
CA GLN A 504 -0.17 -24.48 19.51
C GLN A 504 0.11 -23.64 20.75
N GLU A 505 -0.85 -22.85 21.26
CA GLU A 505 -0.68 -22.08 22.51
C GLU A 505 -0.54 -22.95 23.77
N MET A 506 -1.02 -24.20 23.73
CA MET A 506 -0.93 -25.15 24.84
C MET A 506 0.37 -25.98 24.85
N LEU A 507 1.19 -25.89 23.79
CA LEU A 507 2.48 -26.56 23.63
C LEU A 507 3.63 -25.60 23.96
#